data_AF-A0A196SHP2-F1
#
_entry.id   AF-A0A196SHP2-F1
#
_cell.length_a   1.000
_cell.length_b   1.000
_cell.length_c   1.000
_cell.angle_alpha   90.00
_cell.angle_beta   90.00
_cell.angle_gamma   90.00
#
_symmetry.space_group_name_H-M   'P 1'
#
loop_
_entity.id
_entity.type
_entity.pdbx_description
1 polymer ?
#
loop_
_entity_poly.entity_id
_entity_poly.type
_entity_poly.pdbx_seq_one_letter_code
_entity_poly.pdbx_strand_id
1 'polypeptide(L)'
;MGYYGQGCDKSCPGLVEDASGTVECNGNGLCNVTTFKCECNEGDFVPETCAPKQSSCEHGSLEDGLCICDTDYYGDRCSVHCSWQEECHKHGICSKSGQCECVYGFSGTKCDTECNRASTCHGHGDCVGGGYCVCDAGYEGEYCEKKEADYSMVVLLFVVANVVVAFLCAPQFNPDQLAARRKHEAGQSLLQPSTASSAMPAVKVTVNSPQDKWVCPACAFSNPASAKKCVVCNSERGATKKKEEKEDIFGDDEEEVSIKRTRKGGQKTGRSSRAKEVKAAVEEPKKEDAAIPANLELLPVDAKEGEKEVFSNESIRIAIVMKKFDTPNLFNVLCRFYTLGDQITDFSATFSAPKYIMMNSYPLSSSTITADAPATQQLVCLLTEEKELKVRISGLFMLDGKQVSLQTGSITIM
;
A
#
# COMPACT_ATOMS: atom_id res chain seq x y z
N MET A 1 1.46 -12.31 4.86
CA MET A 1 0.91 -13.61 5.35
C MET A 1 0.33 -13.32 6.74
N GLY A 2 -0.27 -14.27 7.47
CA GLY A 2 -0.93 -13.93 8.75
C GLY A 2 -2.17 -13.04 8.59
N TYR A 3 -2.81 -13.08 7.42
CA TYR A 3 -4.13 -12.49 7.17
C TYR A 3 -5.04 -13.58 6.59
N TYR A 4 -6.30 -13.54 7.00
CA TYR A 4 -7.29 -14.61 6.87
C TYR A 4 -8.68 -14.05 6.58
N GLY A 5 -9.63 -14.94 6.28
CA GLY A 5 -10.99 -14.57 5.87
C GLY A 5 -11.08 -14.34 4.36
N GLN A 6 -12.32 -14.18 3.88
CA GLN A 6 -12.60 -14.05 2.44
C GLN A 6 -12.07 -12.73 1.85
N GLY A 7 -11.87 -11.70 2.68
CA GLY A 7 -11.28 -10.41 2.30
C GLY A 7 -9.82 -10.23 2.70
N CYS A 8 -9.17 -11.22 3.31
CA CYS A 8 -7.84 -11.09 3.94
C CYS A 8 -7.78 -9.94 4.98
N ASP A 9 -8.91 -9.68 5.65
CA ASP A 9 -9.15 -8.54 6.55
C ASP A 9 -8.84 -8.84 8.03
N LYS A 10 -8.54 -10.10 8.37
CA LYS A 10 -8.38 -10.56 9.76
C LYS A 10 -7.01 -11.18 9.99
N SER A 11 -6.31 -10.74 11.02
CA SER A 11 -5.05 -11.32 11.50
C SER A 11 -5.17 -11.68 12.98
N CYS A 12 -4.29 -12.55 13.49
CA CYS A 12 -4.11 -12.62 14.94
C CYS A 12 -3.37 -11.37 15.47
N PRO A 13 -3.58 -11.01 16.75
CA PRO A 13 -2.85 -9.93 17.39
C PRO A 13 -1.33 -10.18 17.40
N GLY A 14 -0.54 -9.14 17.64
CA GLY A 14 0.93 -9.25 17.63
C GLY A 14 1.51 -9.58 16.25
N LEU A 15 0.86 -9.12 15.18
CA LEU A 15 1.39 -9.22 13.83
C LEU A 15 2.61 -8.31 13.69
N VAL A 16 3.78 -8.89 13.41
CA VAL A 16 5.02 -8.18 13.15
C VAL A 16 5.51 -8.55 11.75
N GLU A 17 5.83 -7.55 10.94
CA GLU A 17 6.46 -7.73 9.62
C GLU A 17 7.91 -7.29 9.69
N ASP A 18 8.83 -8.22 9.50
CA ASP A 18 10.26 -7.97 9.50
C ASP A 18 10.96 -8.58 8.26
N ALA A 19 12.29 -8.52 8.21
CA ALA A 19 13.07 -9.06 7.11
C ALA A 19 13.07 -10.61 7.04
N SER A 20 12.67 -11.29 8.12
CA SER A 20 12.50 -12.75 8.23
C SER A 20 11.12 -13.20 7.78
N GLY A 21 10.09 -12.35 7.90
CA GLY A 21 8.75 -12.59 7.37
C GLY A 21 7.66 -11.87 8.16
N THR A 22 6.41 -12.33 7.98
CA THR A 22 5.29 -11.94 8.85
C THR A 22 5.15 -12.99 9.96
N VAL A 23 5.28 -12.59 11.23
CA VAL A 23 4.99 -13.44 12.40
C VAL A 23 3.74 -12.94 13.11
N GLU A 24 2.93 -13.87 13.63
CA GLU A 24 1.76 -13.57 14.45
C GLU A 24 2.06 -13.85 15.92
N CYS A 25 1.25 -13.29 16.83
CA CYS A 25 1.42 -13.49 18.27
C CYS A 25 2.84 -13.13 18.75
N ASN A 26 3.43 -12.08 18.15
CA ASN A 26 4.82 -11.67 18.32
C ASN A 26 5.85 -12.82 18.16
N GLY A 27 5.53 -13.88 17.42
CA GLY A 27 6.33 -15.10 17.29
C GLY A 27 6.34 -16.01 18.53
N ASN A 28 5.63 -15.64 19.61
CA ASN A 28 5.67 -16.29 20.92
C ASN A 28 4.36 -17.03 21.27
N GLY A 29 3.55 -17.36 20.27
CA GLY A 29 2.31 -18.12 20.44
C GLY A 29 1.78 -18.68 19.13
N LEU A 30 0.71 -19.47 19.23
CA LEU A 30 0.00 -20.03 18.09
C LEU A 30 -1.27 -19.21 17.81
N CYS A 31 -1.44 -18.78 16.56
CA CYS A 31 -2.66 -18.11 16.11
C CYS A 31 -3.79 -19.14 15.90
N ASN A 32 -4.90 -18.96 16.62
CA ASN A 32 -6.14 -19.66 16.32
C ASN A 32 -6.90 -18.94 15.21
N VAL A 33 -6.68 -19.37 13.96
CA VAL A 33 -7.23 -18.74 12.73
C VAL A 33 -8.77 -18.77 12.60
N THR A 34 -9.48 -19.38 13.56
CA THR A 34 -10.95 -19.39 13.61
C THR A 34 -11.50 -18.33 14.57
N THR A 35 -10.80 -18.09 15.69
CA THR A 35 -11.19 -17.12 16.73
C THR A 35 -10.40 -15.82 16.67
N PHE A 36 -9.29 -15.78 15.91
CA PHE A 36 -8.33 -14.69 15.82
C PHE A 36 -7.72 -14.32 17.18
N LYS A 37 -7.43 -15.34 17.98
CA LYS A 37 -6.78 -15.22 19.29
C LYS A 37 -5.46 -15.98 19.33
N CYS A 38 -4.52 -15.46 20.10
CA CYS A 38 -3.23 -16.10 20.35
C CYS A 38 -3.27 -17.01 21.58
N GLU A 39 -2.76 -18.22 21.44
CA GLU A 39 -2.42 -19.13 22.53
C GLU A 39 -0.90 -19.04 22.76
N CYS A 40 -0.49 -18.36 23.83
CA CYS A 40 0.92 -18.06 24.09
C CYS A 40 1.71 -19.30 24.55
N ASN A 41 2.98 -19.35 24.17
CA ASN A 41 3.94 -20.34 24.67
C ASN A 41 4.19 -20.16 26.19
N GLU A 42 4.77 -21.17 26.84
CA GLU A 42 5.19 -21.05 28.24
C GLU A 42 6.23 -19.92 28.40
N GLY A 43 5.91 -18.93 29.24
CA GLY A 43 6.76 -17.76 29.50
C GLY A 43 5.96 -16.60 30.09
N ASP A 44 6.61 -15.46 30.31
CA ASP A 44 5.95 -14.24 30.79
C ASP A 44 5.62 -13.29 29.64
N PHE A 45 4.45 -13.51 29.04
CA PHE A 45 3.96 -12.77 27.89
C PHE A 45 2.71 -11.97 28.21
N VAL A 46 2.48 -10.88 27.48
CA VAL A 46 1.23 -10.11 27.53
C VAL A 46 0.10 -10.98 26.95
N PRO A 47 -1.03 -11.17 27.67
CA PRO A 47 -2.18 -11.90 27.14
C PRO A 47 -2.69 -11.34 25.80
N GLU A 48 -3.38 -12.19 25.04
CA GLU A 48 -3.92 -11.92 23.70
C GLU A 48 -2.91 -11.61 22.58
N THR A 49 -1.77 -10.98 22.87
CA THR A 49 -0.73 -10.62 21.87
C THR A 49 0.51 -11.50 21.92
N CYS A 50 0.77 -12.12 23.07
CA CYS A 50 2.02 -12.82 23.39
C CYS A 50 3.29 -11.96 23.23
N ALA A 51 3.18 -10.63 23.36
CA ALA A 51 4.36 -9.76 23.41
C ALA A 51 5.22 -10.10 24.65
N PRO A 52 6.56 -10.14 24.55
CA PRO A 52 7.43 -10.33 25.71
C PRO A 52 7.22 -9.21 26.74
N LYS A 53 6.93 -9.56 28.01
CA LYS A 53 6.82 -8.54 29.04
C LYS A 53 8.17 -7.91 29.33
N GLN A 54 8.18 -6.59 29.40
CA GLN A 54 9.31 -5.79 29.80
C GLN A 54 9.39 -5.70 31.33
N SER A 55 10.60 -5.80 31.86
CA SER A 55 10.89 -5.59 33.29
C SER A 55 11.20 -4.14 33.65
N SER A 56 11.50 -3.31 32.66
CA SER A 56 11.82 -1.88 32.79
C SER A 56 11.75 -1.18 31.44
N CYS A 57 11.46 0.12 31.48
CA CYS A 57 11.44 1.04 30.33
C CYS A 57 12.52 2.10 30.54
N GLU A 58 13.11 2.62 29.47
CA GLU A 58 14.15 3.66 29.55
C GLU A 58 13.54 5.06 29.62
N HIS A 59 12.70 5.41 28.65
CA HIS A 59 11.96 6.68 28.59
C HIS A 59 10.46 6.41 28.48
N GLY A 60 9.86 5.98 29.59
CA GLY A 60 8.43 5.67 29.66
C GLY A 60 8.01 5.01 30.96
N SER A 61 6.73 4.64 31.04
CA SER A 61 6.12 3.94 32.17
C SER A 61 5.78 2.49 31.80
N LEU A 62 5.83 1.58 32.77
CA LEU A 62 5.48 0.17 32.58
C LEU A 62 4.02 -0.08 32.99
N GLU A 63 3.19 -0.58 32.08
CA GLU A 63 1.79 -0.93 32.32
C GLU A 63 1.53 -2.36 31.81
N ASP A 64 1.08 -3.26 32.68
CA ASP A 64 0.88 -4.71 32.43
C ASP A 64 2.04 -5.47 31.75
N GLY A 65 3.26 -4.94 31.88
CA GLY A 65 4.47 -5.48 31.26
C GLY A 65 4.76 -4.93 29.86
N LEU A 66 4.02 -3.94 29.37
CA LEU A 66 4.34 -3.19 28.16
C LEU A 66 4.87 -1.81 28.53
N CYS A 67 5.81 -1.28 27.75
CA CYS A 67 6.29 0.09 27.92
C CYS A 67 5.40 1.08 27.16
N ILE A 68 4.87 2.06 27.89
CA ILE A 68 4.21 3.25 27.34
C ILE A 68 5.26 4.35 27.32
N CYS A 69 5.69 4.73 26.11
CA CYS A 69 6.81 5.65 25.92
C CYS A 69 6.43 7.11 26.18
N ASP A 70 7.42 7.86 26.68
CA ASP A 70 7.39 9.31 26.73
C ASP A 70 7.37 9.90 25.30
N THR A 71 6.97 11.17 25.18
CA THR A 71 6.95 11.89 23.89
C THR A 71 8.29 11.79 23.16
N ASP A 72 8.23 11.54 21.85
CA ASP A 72 9.38 11.36 20.95
C ASP A 72 10.26 10.12 21.23
N TYR A 73 9.82 9.18 22.10
CA TYR A 73 10.47 7.88 22.33
C TYR A 73 9.64 6.69 21.82
N TYR A 74 10.33 5.67 21.32
CA TYR A 74 9.77 4.57 20.54
C TYR A 74 10.50 3.23 20.77
N GLY A 75 9.93 2.15 20.22
CA GLY A 75 10.39 0.77 20.40
C GLY A 75 9.99 0.15 21.74
N ASP A 76 10.11 -1.17 21.85
CA ASP A 76 9.54 -1.99 22.94
C ASP A 76 10.00 -1.60 24.36
N ARG A 77 11.14 -0.90 24.47
CA ARG A 77 11.74 -0.42 25.73
C ARG A 77 11.81 1.11 25.85
N CYS A 78 11.26 1.83 24.86
CA CYS A 78 11.31 3.28 24.76
C CYS A 78 12.74 3.84 24.79
N SER A 79 13.66 3.17 24.07
CA SER A 79 15.08 3.52 23.98
C SER A 79 15.42 4.27 22.69
N VAL A 80 14.52 4.29 21.70
CA VAL A 80 14.75 4.97 20.42
C VAL A 80 14.11 6.35 20.44
N HIS A 81 14.92 7.41 20.47
CA HIS A 81 14.44 8.79 20.29
C HIS A 81 14.26 9.12 18.80
N CYS A 82 13.14 9.76 18.45
CA CYS A 82 12.88 10.28 17.12
C CYS A 82 12.00 11.53 17.21
N SER A 83 12.51 12.70 16.84
CA SER A 83 11.71 13.91 16.64
C SER A 83 11.37 14.07 15.16
N TRP A 84 10.10 14.30 14.84
CA TRP A 84 9.68 14.57 13.46
C TRP A 84 10.25 15.91 12.94
N GLN A 85 10.54 16.86 13.84
CA GLN A 85 11.11 18.17 13.49
C GLN A 85 12.62 18.13 13.23
N GLU A 86 13.37 17.34 14.01
CA GLU A 86 14.84 17.30 13.95
C GLU A 86 15.35 16.04 13.23
N GLU A 87 15.05 14.83 13.71
CA GLU A 87 15.48 13.59 13.06
C GLU A 87 14.86 13.36 11.67
N CYS A 88 13.57 13.68 11.48
CA CYS A 88 12.86 13.51 10.21
C CYS A 88 12.73 14.81 9.38
N HIS A 89 13.48 15.85 9.74
CA HIS A 89 13.59 17.11 8.99
C HIS A 89 12.26 17.83 8.65
N LYS A 90 11.16 17.55 9.37
CA LYS A 90 9.78 17.98 9.07
C LYS A 90 9.18 17.40 7.79
N HIS A 91 9.84 16.40 7.20
CA HIS A 91 9.42 15.72 5.98
C HIS A 91 9.11 14.23 6.21
N GLY A 92 8.94 13.82 7.46
CA GLY A 92 8.52 12.48 7.83
C GLY A 92 7.89 12.44 9.21
N ILE A 93 7.26 11.31 9.52
CA ILE A 93 6.72 10.99 10.84
C ILE A 93 7.51 9.84 11.45
N CYS A 94 7.64 9.81 12.77
CA CYS A 94 8.31 8.72 13.47
C CYS A 94 7.37 7.52 13.58
N SER A 95 7.80 6.37 13.04
CA SER A 95 7.12 5.09 13.17
C SER A 95 7.16 4.57 14.60
N LYS A 96 6.41 3.49 14.90
CA LYS A 96 6.47 2.82 16.21
C LYS A 96 7.85 2.25 16.58
N SER A 97 8.73 2.04 15.60
CA SER A 97 10.13 1.64 15.80
C SER A 97 11.11 2.83 15.90
N GLY A 98 10.62 4.06 15.86
CA GLY A 98 11.43 5.29 15.90
C GLY A 98 12.16 5.58 14.58
N GLN A 99 11.63 5.12 13.45
CA GLN A 99 12.20 5.33 12.12
C GLN A 99 11.37 6.37 11.35
N CYS A 100 12.01 7.19 10.51
CA CYS A 100 11.29 8.20 9.74
C CYS A 100 10.54 7.60 8.53
N GLU A 101 9.22 7.68 8.55
CA GLU A 101 8.34 7.43 7.39
C GLU A 101 8.15 8.75 6.63
N CYS A 102 8.76 8.85 5.44
CA CYS A 102 8.81 10.11 4.70
C CYS A 102 7.50 10.45 3.99
N VAL A 103 7.15 11.74 4.04
CA VAL A 103 5.99 12.28 3.31
C VAL A 103 6.25 12.29 1.79
N TYR A 104 5.19 12.50 1.02
CA TYR A 104 5.28 12.60 -0.44
C TYR A 104 6.34 13.63 -0.87
N GLY A 105 7.19 13.23 -1.81
CA GLY A 105 8.26 14.08 -2.33
C GLY A 105 9.56 14.07 -1.53
N PHE A 106 9.70 13.21 -0.51
CA PHE A 106 10.92 13.07 0.29
C PHE A 106 11.34 11.61 0.52
N SER A 107 12.64 11.41 0.70
CA SER A 107 13.29 10.10 0.85
C SER A 107 14.56 10.18 1.71
N GLY A 108 15.21 9.02 1.89
CA GLY A 108 16.32 8.86 2.82
C GLY A 108 15.87 8.47 4.23
N THR A 109 16.78 7.98 5.06
CA THR A 109 16.47 7.50 6.43
C THR A 109 16.03 8.61 7.40
N LYS A 110 16.18 9.88 6.98
CA LYS A 110 15.84 11.10 7.72
C LYS A 110 14.90 12.03 6.94
N CYS A 111 14.42 11.62 5.78
CA CYS A 111 13.58 12.45 4.90
C CYS A 111 14.23 13.79 4.49
N ASP A 112 15.56 13.80 4.45
CA ASP A 112 16.41 14.94 4.10
C ASP A 112 16.64 15.07 2.58
N THR A 113 16.35 14.01 1.82
CA THR A 113 16.52 13.96 0.37
C THR A 113 15.21 14.31 -0.34
N GLU A 114 15.20 15.39 -1.12
CA GLU A 114 14.05 15.72 -1.98
C GLU A 114 13.93 14.69 -3.12
N CYS A 115 12.73 14.15 -3.30
CA CYS A 115 12.41 13.23 -4.37
C CYS A 115 11.36 13.84 -5.28
N ASN A 116 11.72 14.14 -6.52
CA ASN A 116 10.79 14.78 -7.46
C ASN A 116 10.77 14.07 -8.81
N ARG A 117 9.69 14.31 -9.53
CA ARG A 117 9.44 13.75 -10.85
C ARG A 117 10.57 13.98 -11.86
N ALA A 118 11.18 15.17 -11.86
CA ALA A 118 12.13 15.57 -12.88
C ALA A 118 13.54 14.98 -12.65
N SER A 119 14.07 15.06 -11.42
CA SER A 119 15.41 14.55 -11.10
C SER A 119 15.42 13.08 -10.72
N THR A 120 14.41 12.61 -9.97
CA THR A 120 14.43 11.27 -9.37
C THR A 120 13.66 10.26 -10.21
N CYS A 121 12.53 10.65 -10.82
CA CYS A 121 11.76 9.76 -11.69
C CYS A 121 11.95 10.03 -13.20
N HIS A 122 13.09 10.63 -13.57
CA HIS A 122 13.51 10.92 -14.95
C HIS A 122 12.46 11.66 -15.83
N GLY A 123 11.51 12.38 -15.22
CA GLY A 123 10.38 13.03 -15.88
C GLY A 123 9.18 12.12 -16.20
N HIS A 124 9.30 10.82 -15.92
CA HIS A 124 8.43 9.74 -16.40
C HIS A 124 7.71 8.97 -15.28
N GLY A 125 7.60 9.56 -14.09
CA GLY A 125 6.80 9.04 -12.99
C GLY A 125 6.65 10.05 -11.86
N ASP A 126 5.72 9.77 -10.95
CA ASP A 126 5.48 10.58 -9.76
C ASP A 126 6.22 9.97 -8.56
N CYS A 127 7.01 10.76 -7.83
CA CYS A 127 7.73 10.24 -6.65
C CYS A 127 6.85 10.25 -5.41
N VAL A 128 6.67 9.07 -4.81
CA VAL A 128 5.96 8.89 -3.53
C VAL A 128 6.93 8.84 -2.35
N GLY A 129 6.38 8.83 -1.13
CA GLY A 129 7.18 8.79 0.11
C GLY A 129 8.17 7.61 0.13
N GLY A 130 9.36 7.87 0.67
CA GLY A 130 10.45 6.89 0.71
C GLY A 130 11.32 6.86 -0.56
N GLY A 131 10.94 7.59 -1.62
CA GLY A 131 11.77 7.79 -2.82
C GLY A 131 11.41 6.92 -4.02
N TYR A 132 10.28 6.21 -3.97
CA TYR A 132 9.84 5.32 -5.05
C TYR A 132 9.11 6.09 -6.16
N CYS A 133 9.32 5.68 -7.41
CA CYS A 133 8.66 6.29 -8.56
C CYS A 133 7.49 5.44 -9.06
N VAL A 134 6.31 6.04 -9.15
CA VAL A 134 5.15 5.47 -9.85
C VAL A 134 5.20 5.91 -11.30
N CYS A 135 5.62 5.01 -12.19
CA CYS A 135 5.87 5.35 -13.59
C CYS A 135 4.61 5.60 -14.41
N ASP A 136 4.73 6.51 -15.38
CA ASP A 136 3.73 6.73 -16.42
C ASP A 136 3.54 5.48 -17.29
N ALA A 137 2.41 5.39 -17.98
CA ALA A 137 2.17 4.36 -18.99
C ALA A 137 3.26 4.37 -20.08
N GLY A 138 3.83 3.20 -20.38
CA GLY A 138 4.93 3.06 -21.32
C GLY A 138 6.32 3.33 -20.73
N TYR A 139 6.47 3.46 -19.41
CA TYR A 139 7.74 3.59 -18.72
C TYR A 139 7.87 2.60 -17.56
N GLU A 140 9.09 2.08 -17.38
CA GLU A 140 9.45 1.12 -16.34
C GLU A 140 10.86 1.40 -15.78
N GLY A 141 11.24 0.69 -14.73
CA GLY A 141 12.50 0.90 -14.00
C GLY A 141 12.24 1.37 -12.58
N GLU A 142 13.30 1.44 -11.77
CA GLU A 142 13.23 1.91 -10.38
C GLU A 142 12.97 3.43 -10.32
N TYR A 143 13.44 4.14 -11.35
CA TYR A 143 13.40 5.59 -11.50
C TYR A 143 12.68 5.99 -12.81
N CYS A 144 11.87 5.08 -13.36
CA CYS A 144 11.14 5.24 -14.64
C CYS A 144 12.06 5.55 -15.84
N GLU A 145 13.30 5.09 -15.77
CA GLU A 145 14.36 5.44 -16.70
C GLU A 145 14.29 4.68 -18.04
N LYS A 146 13.48 3.64 -18.12
CA LYS A 146 13.32 2.79 -19.32
C LYS A 146 11.95 3.02 -19.94
N LYS A 147 11.91 3.11 -21.26
CA LYS A 147 10.65 3.12 -22.01
C LYS A 147 10.27 1.67 -22.34
N GLU A 148 9.04 1.27 -22.03
CA GLU A 148 8.50 -0.03 -22.44
C GLU A 148 8.57 -0.14 -23.98
N ALA A 149 9.06 -1.27 -24.47
CA ALA A 149 9.12 -1.51 -25.91
C ALA A 149 7.72 -1.78 -26.45
N ASP A 150 7.25 -0.92 -27.38
CA ASP A 150 5.96 -1.12 -28.05
C ASP A 150 6.05 -2.31 -29.03
N TYR A 151 5.74 -3.49 -28.51
CA TYR A 151 5.65 -4.72 -29.30
C TYR A 151 4.37 -4.80 -30.14
N SER A 152 3.46 -3.81 -30.13
CA SER A 152 2.21 -3.84 -30.91
C SER A 152 2.48 -4.09 -32.40
N MET A 153 3.46 -3.38 -32.97
CA MET A 153 3.89 -3.59 -34.37
C MET A 153 4.52 -4.96 -34.60
N VAL A 154 5.26 -5.49 -33.62
CA VAL A 154 5.89 -6.83 -33.70
C VAL A 154 4.83 -7.93 -33.66
N VAL A 155 3.87 -7.84 -32.72
CA VAL A 155 2.73 -8.75 -32.61
C VAL A 155 1.87 -8.69 -33.86
N LEU A 156 1.57 -7.49 -34.38
CA LEU A 156 0.82 -7.34 -35.63
C LEU A 156 1.53 -8.01 -36.82
N LEU A 157 2.84 -7.84 -36.96
CA LEU A 157 3.64 -8.52 -37.98
C LEU A 157 3.63 -10.04 -37.81
N PHE A 158 3.74 -10.56 -36.58
CA PHE A 158 3.61 -12.00 -36.31
C PHE A 158 2.21 -12.55 -36.64
N VAL A 159 1.14 -11.83 -36.29
CA VAL A 159 -0.24 -12.24 -36.62
C VAL A 159 -0.43 -12.25 -38.13
N VAL A 160 -0.03 -11.20 -38.85
CA VAL A 160 -0.09 -11.13 -40.31
C VAL A 160 0.73 -12.27 -40.94
N ALA A 161 1.95 -12.54 -40.47
CA ALA A 161 2.77 -13.64 -40.96
C ALA A 161 2.09 -15.01 -40.76
N ASN A 162 1.50 -15.27 -39.58
CA ASN A 162 0.79 -16.53 -39.32
C ASN A 162 -0.49 -16.66 -40.16
N VAL A 163 -1.22 -15.56 -40.39
CA VAL A 163 -2.37 -15.55 -41.31
C VAL A 163 -1.93 -15.84 -42.75
N VAL A 164 -0.86 -15.19 -43.23
CA VAL A 164 -0.29 -15.45 -44.57
C VAL A 164 0.18 -16.90 -44.70
N VAL A 165 0.86 -17.46 -43.70
CA VAL A 165 1.25 -18.89 -43.68
C VAL A 165 0.01 -19.78 -43.70
N ALA A 166 -1.03 -19.49 -42.92
CA ALA A 166 -2.27 -20.27 -42.94
C ALA A 166 -2.96 -20.25 -44.32
N PHE A 167 -3.03 -19.09 -44.98
CA PHE A 167 -3.58 -18.97 -46.34
C PHE A 167 -2.72 -19.68 -47.40
N LEU A 168 -1.39 -19.58 -47.34
CA LEU A 168 -0.48 -20.23 -48.29
C LEU A 168 -0.37 -21.75 -48.07
N CYS A 169 -0.54 -22.23 -46.84
CA CYS A 169 -0.58 -23.66 -46.50
C CYS A 169 -2.00 -24.28 -46.61
N ALA A 170 -3.02 -23.49 -46.96
CA ALA A 170 -4.38 -23.96 -47.20
C ALA A 170 -4.64 -24.51 -48.63
N PRO A 171 -3.77 -25.37 -49.20
CA PRO A 171 -4.24 -26.32 -50.20
C PRO A 171 -3.74 -27.76 -49.97
N GLN A 172 -3.97 -28.36 -48.79
CA GLN A 172 -3.72 -29.79 -48.54
C GLN A 172 -4.82 -30.53 -47.76
N PHE A 173 -5.93 -29.86 -47.38
CA PHE A 173 -7.06 -30.51 -46.71
C PHE A 173 -7.94 -31.30 -47.69
N ASN A 174 -7.40 -32.40 -48.20
CA ASN A 174 -8.20 -33.42 -48.88
C ASN A 174 -8.96 -34.24 -47.81
N PRO A 175 -10.31 -34.16 -47.71
CA PRO A 175 -11.07 -34.82 -46.65
C PRO A 175 -10.87 -36.34 -46.62
N ASP A 176 -10.59 -36.97 -47.77
CA ASP A 176 -10.33 -38.40 -47.88
C ASP A 176 -9.06 -38.84 -47.14
N GLN A 177 -8.03 -37.98 -47.10
CA GLN A 177 -6.77 -38.27 -46.38
C GLN A 177 -6.96 -38.22 -44.85
N LEU A 178 -7.83 -37.33 -44.36
CA LEU A 178 -8.16 -37.25 -42.93
C LEU A 178 -9.05 -38.42 -42.46
N ALA A 179 -9.87 -38.96 -43.35
CA ALA A 179 -10.62 -40.20 -43.14
C ALA A 179 -9.71 -41.43 -43.17
N ALA A 180 -8.68 -41.44 -44.02
CA ALA A 180 -7.67 -42.50 -44.06
C ALA A 180 -6.79 -42.54 -42.79
N ARG A 181 -6.32 -41.39 -42.29
CA ARG A 181 -5.55 -41.32 -41.02
C ARG A 181 -6.35 -41.86 -39.83
N ARG A 182 -7.61 -41.43 -39.67
CA ARG A 182 -8.47 -41.92 -38.57
C ARG A 182 -8.70 -43.44 -38.60
N LYS A 183 -8.67 -44.08 -39.78
CA LYS A 183 -8.71 -45.55 -39.89
C LYS A 183 -7.40 -46.23 -39.49
N HIS A 184 -6.26 -45.57 -39.67
CA HIS A 184 -4.95 -46.10 -39.27
C HIS A 184 -4.74 -46.00 -37.75
N GLU A 185 -5.13 -44.88 -37.14
CA GLU A 185 -5.01 -44.64 -35.69
C GLU A 185 -5.95 -45.54 -34.88
N ALA A 186 -7.15 -45.83 -35.38
CA ALA A 186 -8.06 -46.79 -34.76
C ALA A 186 -7.57 -48.25 -34.80
N GLY A 187 -6.60 -48.58 -35.68
CA GLY A 187 -6.06 -49.93 -35.86
C GLY A 187 -4.81 -50.25 -35.05
N GLN A 188 -4.16 -49.27 -34.40
CA GLN A 188 -2.86 -49.44 -33.74
C GLN A 188 -2.91 -49.38 -32.20
N SER A 189 -4.09 -49.37 -31.59
CA SER A 189 -4.27 -49.34 -30.11
C SER A 189 -4.07 -50.70 -29.41
N LEU A 190 -3.25 -51.59 -29.98
CA LEU A 190 -2.84 -52.87 -29.40
C LEU A 190 -1.36 -53.15 -29.75
N LEU A 191 -0.46 -52.45 -29.06
CA LEU A 191 0.89 -52.91 -28.62
C LEU A 191 1.65 -51.73 -27.95
N GLN A 192 1.92 -51.84 -26.65
CA GLN A 192 2.92 -51.04 -25.94
C GLN A 192 4.33 -51.65 -26.15
N PRO A 193 5.40 -51.12 -25.52
CA PRO A 193 5.97 -49.79 -25.72
C PRO A 193 7.45 -49.89 -26.13
N SER A 194 8.04 -48.86 -26.75
CA SER A 194 9.50 -48.81 -26.92
C SER A 194 10.09 -47.42 -26.69
N THR A 195 11.13 -47.42 -25.87
CA THR A 195 11.95 -46.27 -25.47
C THR A 195 12.83 -45.79 -26.63
N ALA A 196 12.92 -44.48 -26.84
CA ALA A 196 14.09 -43.86 -27.46
C ALA A 196 14.29 -42.43 -26.94
N SER A 197 15.48 -42.18 -26.41
CA SER A 197 15.92 -40.85 -25.97
C SER A 197 16.41 -40.02 -27.16
N SER A 198 16.09 -38.73 -27.19
CA SER A 198 16.87 -37.70 -27.92
C SER A 198 16.49 -36.32 -27.41
N ALA A 199 17.36 -35.72 -26.59
CA ALA A 199 17.19 -34.35 -26.12
C ALA A 199 17.79 -33.36 -27.13
N MET A 200 17.08 -32.25 -27.35
CA MET A 200 17.62 -30.99 -27.87
C MET A 200 17.21 -29.89 -26.87
N PRO A 201 18.05 -28.85 -26.65
CA PRO A 201 17.81 -27.90 -25.57
C PRO A 201 16.62 -27.01 -25.89
N ALA A 202 15.63 -27.03 -25.00
CA ALA A 202 14.56 -26.03 -25.01
C ALA A 202 15.18 -24.67 -24.62
N VAL A 203 15.42 -23.82 -25.62
CA VAL A 203 15.66 -22.40 -25.39
C VAL A 203 14.36 -21.82 -24.82
N LYS A 204 14.30 -21.66 -23.50
CA LYS A 204 13.23 -20.92 -22.84
C LYS A 204 13.36 -19.44 -23.21
N VAL A 205 12.74 -19.05 -24.32
CA VAL A 205 12.34 -17.67 -24.55
C VAL A 205 11.16 -17.41 -23.63
N THR A 206 11.42 -16.87 -22.44
CA THR A 206 10.37 -16.39 -21.55
C THR A 206 9.79 -15.12 -22.16
N VAL A 207 8.78 -15.27 -23.01
CA VAL A 207 7.91 -14.16 -23.40
C VAL A 207 7.07 -13.83 -22.16
N ASN A 208 7.40 -12.73 -21.48
CA ASN A 208 6.57 -12.24 -20.38
C ASN A 208 5.17 -11.96 -20.92
N SER A 209 4.18 -12.57 -20.29
CA SER A 209 2.78 -12.35 -20.60
C SER A 209 2.33 -11.05 -19.91
N PRO A 210 1.30 -10.33 -20.39
CA PRO A 210 0.75 -9.16 -19.69
C PRO A 210 0.17 -9.43 -18.28
N GLN A 211 0.37 -10.63 -17.73
CA GLN A 211 -0.12 -11.11 -16.44
C GLN A 211 0.97 -11.28 -15.37
N ASP A 212 2.26 -11.04 -15.66
CA ASP A 212 3.36 -11.29 -14.72
C ASP A 212 3.46 -10.30 -13.52
N LYS A 213 2.39 -9.56 -13.22
CA LYS A 213 2.24 -8.79 -11.98
C LYS A 213 2.17 -9.75 -10.79
N TRP A 214 2.85 -9.43 -9.70
CA TRP A 214 2.80 -10.23 -8.48
C TRP A 214 2.14 -9.46 -7.34
N VAL A 215 1.14 -10.08 -6.74
CA VAL A 215 0.48 -9.57 -5.54
C VAL A 215 1.46 -9.66 -4.37
N CYS A 216 1.67 -8.56 -3.66
CA CYS A 216 2.50 -8.56 -2.46
C CYS A 216 1.91 -9.51 -1.40
N PRO A 217 2.69 -10.44 -0.82
CA PRO A 217 2.17 -11.30 0.23
C PRO A 217 1.93 -10.57 1.56
N ALA A 218 2.40 -9.33 1.73
CA ALA A 218 2.18 -8.49 2.91
C ALA A 218 0.97 -7.56 2.71
N CYS A 219 1.06 -6.57 1.81
CA CYS A 219 0.02 -5.55 1.63
C CYS A 219 -0.99 -5.81 0.49
N ALA A 220 -0.97 -6.99 -0.14
CA ALA A 220 -1.79 -7.34 -1.31
C ALA A 220 -1.65 -6.41 -2.54
N PHE A 221 -0.72 -5.46 -2.55
CA PHE A 221 -0.52 -4.56 -3.69
C PHE A 221 0.00 -5.31 -4.93
N SER A 222 -0.57 -5.01 -6.10
CA SER A 222 -0.18 -5.61 -7.38
C SER A 222 1.10 -4.98 -7.94
N ASN A 223 2.25 -5.59 -7.68
CA ASN A 223 3.56 -5.10 -8.11
C ASN A 223 3.92 -5.50 -9.56
N PRO A 224 4.77 -4.71 -10.26
CA PRO A 224 5.30 -5.06 -11.58
C PRO A 224 6.11 -6.36 -11.61
N ALA A 225 6.15 -7.00 -12.79
CA ALA A 225 6.94 -8.20 -13.07
C ALA A 225 8.46 -8.03 -12.88
N SER A 226 8.95 -6.80 -12.91
CA SER A 226 10.36 -6.43 -12.70
C SER A 226 10.71 -6.16 -11.24
N ALA A 227 9.71 -5.88 -10.39
CA ALA A 227 9.93 -5.53 -8.99
C ALA A 227 10.35 -6.75 -8.15
N LYS A 228 11.49 -6.64 -7.46
CA LYS A 228 12.00 -7.66 -6.51
C LYS A 228 11.44 -7.48 -5.09
N LYS A 229 10.96 -6.28 -4.77
CA LYS A 229 10.35 -5.88 -3.51
C LYS A 229 9.05 -5.13 -3.80
N CYS A 230 8.12 -5.10 -2.86
CA CYS A 230 6.85 -4.41 -3.07
C CYS A 230 7.03 -2.88 -3.07
N VAL A 231 6.42 -2.18 -4.03
CA VAL A 231 6.53 -0.72 -4.15
C VAL A 231 5.77 0.06 -3.08
N VAL A 232 4.95 -0.61 -2.26
CA VAL A 232 4.16 -0.02 -1.16
C VAL A 232 4.73 -0.35 0.23
N CYS A 233 5.15 -1.60 0.46
CA CYS A 233 5.60 -2.07 1.78
C CYS A 233 6.99 -2.74 1.77
N ASN A 234 7.70 -2.69 0.65
CA ASN A 234 9.09 -3.16 0.49
C ASN A 234 9.37 -4.67 0.75
N SER A 235 8.34 -5.49 1.01
CA SER A 235 8.47 -6.93 1.24
C SER A 235 8.97 -7.67 -0.01
N GLU A 236 9.81 -8.70 0.15
CA GLU A 236 10.48 -9.38 -0.97
C GLU A 236 9.55 -10.31 -1.78
N ARG A 237 9.81 -10.40 -3.09
CA ARG A 237 9.06 -11.28 -4.00
C ARG A 237 9.47 -12.74 -3.82
N GLY A 238 8.55 -13.55 -3.29
CA GLY A 238 8.68 -15.01 -3.29
C GLY A 238 9.59 -15.57 -2.20
N ALA A 239 9.58 -14.97 -1.02
CA ALA A 239 10.27 -15.48 0.17
C ALA A 239 9.66 -16.81 0.65
N THR A 240 10.05 -17.91 -0.01
CA THR A 240 9.90 -19.29 0.50
C THR A 240 11.24 -20.01 0.35
N LYS A 241 11.97 -20.16 1.47
CA LYS A 241 13.10 -21.08 1.59
C LYS A 241 12.89 -21.89 2.87
N LYS A 242 12.61 -23.19 2.74
CA LYS A 242 13.59 -24.30 2.59
C LYS A 242 14.41 -24.52 3.87
N LYS A 243 14.23 -25.73 4.39
CA LYS A 243 14.76 -26.30 5.62
C LYS A 243 16.19 -26.83 5.41
N GLU A 244 16.93 -26.95 6.51
CA GLU A 244 18.28 -27.56 6.63
C GLU A 244 19.41 -26.78 5.92
N GLU A 245 20.64 -26.72 6.44
CA GLU A 245 21.27 -27.57 7.47
C GLU A 245 22.21 -26.78 8.43
N LYS A 246 22.69 -27.46 9.48
CA LYS A 246 23.42 -26.94 10.64
C LYS A 246 24.93 -26.97 10.40
N GLU A 247 25.69 -25.99 10.91
CA GLU A 247 27.07 -26.22 11.36
C GLU A 247 27.45 -25.20 12.45
N ASP A 248 28.13 -25.68 13.49
CA ASP A 248 28.53 -24.95 14.70
C ASP A 248 30.02 -24.54 14.62
N ILE A 249 30.49 -23.57 15.46
CA ILE A 249 31.78 -23.54 16.23
C ILE A 249 32.36 -22.11 16.44
N PHE A 250 32.47 -21.72 17.74
CA PHE A 250 33.46 -20.86 18.46
C PHE A 250 34.07 -19.59 17.81
N GLY A 251 34.35 -18.50 18.52
CA GLY A 251 34.21 -18.16 19.95
C GLY A 251 35.10 -16.94 20.32
N ASP A 252 34.78 -16.26 21.43
CA ASP A 252 35.67 -15.50 22.37
C ASP A 252 36.59 -14.36 21.80
N ASP A 253 36.93 -13.23 22.44
CA ASP A 253 37.06 -12.85 23.86
C ASP A 253 36.86 -11.32 24.12
N GLU A 254 36.98 -10.92 25.40
CA GLU A 254 36.77 -9.61 26.05
C GLU A 254 37.86 -8.53 25.81
N GLU A 255 37.62 -7.24 26.17
CA GLU A 255 38.34 -6.58 27.31
C GLU A 255 37.88 -5.13 27.66
N GLU A 256 38.43 -4.60 28.77
CA GLU A 256 37.90 -3.55 29.66
C GLU A 256 38.32 -2.07 29.46
N VAL A 257 37.40 -1.15 29.81
CA VAL A 257 37.45 -0.06 30.84
C VAL A 257 38.76 0.74 31.12
N SER A 258 38.69 2.09 31.14
CA SER A 258 39.12 2.96 32.29
C SER A 258 39.11 4.51 32.12
N ILE A 259 38.05 5.14 32.66
CA ILE A 259 38.04 6.29 33.62
C ILE A 259 39.17 7.35 33.61
N LYS A 260 38.79 8.66 33.54
CA LYS A 260 39.22 9.70 34.53
C LYS A 260 38.34 10.96 34.59
N ARG A 261 38.11 11.46 35.82
CA ARG A 261 37.30 12.65 36.20
C ARG A 261 38.18 13.74 36.83
N THR A 262 37.81 15.03 36.67
CA THR A 262 37.69 16.11 37.72
C THR A 262 37.48 17.49 37.05
N ARG A 263 36.44 18.31 37.32
CA ARG A 263 36.22 19.29 38.45
C ARG A 263 37.36 20.34 38.58
N LYS A 264 37.15 21.67 38.81
CA LYS A 264 36.09 22.44 39.53
C LYS A 264 36.23 24.00 39.37
N GLY A 265 35.13 24.80 39.48
CA GLY A 265 35.10 26.28 39.78
C GLY A 265 35.45 27.26 38.62
N GLY A 266 35.13 28.58 38.54
CA GLY A 266 34.38 29.58 39.37
C GLY A 266 35.09 30.97 39.32
N GLN A 267 34.49 32.19 39.33
CA GLN A 267 33.09 32.69 39.42
C GLN A 267 33.02 34.25 39.18
N LYS A 268 32.04 34.78 38.39
CA LYS A 268 31.69 36.24 38.15
C LYS A 268 32.76 37.06 37.36
N THR A 269 32.51 38.23 36.71
CA THR A 269 31.59 39.38 36.89
C THR A 269 31.32 40.14 35.54
N GLY A 270 30.37 41.10 35.51
CA GLY A 270 30.70 42.45 34.95
C GLY A 270 30.20 42.95 33.57
N ARG A 271 28.90 43.19 33.40
CA ARG A 271 28.28 44.45 32.87
C ARG A 271 28.93 45.21 31.67
N SER A 272 28.22 45.33 30.54
CA SER A 272 27.96 46.64 29.92
C SER A 272 26.73 46.66 28.99
N SER A 273 26.00 47.77 29.05
CA SER A 273 24.73 48.06 28.39
C SER A 273 24.88 48.72 27.02
N ARG A 274 23.97 48.40 26.07
CA ARG A 274 23.40 49.42 25.17
C ARG A 274 22.00 49.04 24.71
N ALA A 275 21.01 49.86 25.05
CA ALA A 275 19.66 49.76 24.51
C ALA A 275 19.60 50.37 23.10
N LYS A 276 18.72 49.83 22.25
CA LYS A 276 18.18 50.52 21.08
C LYS A 276 16.79 49.98 20.79
N GLU A 277 15.83 50.88 20.54
CA GLU A 277 14.42 50.51 20.41
C GLU A 277 14.16 49.66 19.16
N VAL A 278 13.35 48.61 19.32
CA VAL A 278 12.76 47.85 18.22
C VAL A 278 11.35 48.40 18.01
N LYS A 279 11.06 48.88 16.80
CA LYS A 279 9.70 49.26 16.40
C LYS A 279 8.82 48.02 16.38
N ALA A 280 7.62 48.11 16.92
CA ALA A 280 6.60 47.09 16.74
C ALA A 280 6.28 46.94 15.23
N ALA A 281 6.66 45.80 14.66
CA ALA A 281 6.02 45.29 13.46
C ALA A 281 4.76 44.56 13.90
N VAL A 282 3.63 44.84 13.25
CA VAL A 282 2.43 44.03 13.39
C VAL A 282 2.73 42.69 12.72
N GLU A 283 2.73 41.59 13.48
CA GLU A 283 2.73 40.25 12.89
C GLU A 283 1.39 40.05 12.18
N GLU A 284 1.44 39.91 10.85
CA GLU A 284 0.36 39.25 10.12
C GLU A 284 0.25 37.79 10.60
N PRO A 285 -0.96 37.23 10.72
CA PRO A 285 -1.12 35.86 11.16
C PRO A 285 -0.48 34.92 10.15
N LYS A 286 0.52 34.15 10.61
CA LYS A 286 1.10 33.07 9.81
C LYS A 286 -0.03 32.10 9.45
N LYS A 287 -0.16 31.80 8.15
CA LYS A 287 -0.95 30.64 7.71
C LYS A 287 -0.34 29.41 8.38
N GLU A 288 -1.06 28.82 9.32
CA GLU A 288 -0.82 27.43 9.70
C GLU A 288 -1.07 26.56 8.45
N ASP A 289 -0.19 25.60 8.20
CA ASP A 289 -0.36 24.66 7.11
C ASP A 289 -1.64 23.86 7.37
N ALA A 290 -2.66 24.11 6.57
CA ALA A 290 -3.98 23.53 6.76
C ALA A 290 -3.91 22.00 6.57
N ALA A 291 -3.85 21.26 7.66
CA ALA A 291 -3.83 19.80 7.68
C ALA A 291 -5.20 19.23 8.10
N ILE A 292 -5.52 18.01 7.66
CA ILE A 292 -6.70 17.27 8.12
C ILE A 292 -6.46 16.85 9.57
N PRO A 293 -7.34 17.18 10.54
CA PRO A 293 -7.15 16.79 11.94
C PRO A 293 -7.17 15.25 12.11
N ALA A 294 -6.18 14.71 12.82
CA ALA A 294 -6.08 13.27 13.07
C ALA A 294 -7.26 12.70 13.87
N ASN A 295 -7.86 13.52 14.76
CA ASN A 295 -8.99 13.15 15.62
C ASN A 295 -10.34 13.67 15.08
N LEU A 296 -10.51 13.77 13.76
CA LEU A 296 -11.78 14.19 13.17
C LEU A 296 -12.87 13.12 13.39
N GLU A 297 -13.91 13.47 14.13
CA GLU A 297 -15.07 12.59 14.31
C GLU A 297 -15.77 12.35 12.95
N LEU A 298 -15.89 11.07 12.59
CA LEU A 298 -16.46 10.65 11.31
C LEU A 298 -18.00 10.63 11.38
N LEU A 299 -18.66 11.03 10.27
CA LEU A 299 -20.10 10.86 10.11
C LEU A 299 -20.50 9.38 10.32
N PRO A 300 -21.54 9.08 11.12
CA PRO A 300 -22.07 7.73 11.28
C PRO A 300 -22.46 7.09 9.95
N VAL A 301 -22.17 5.80 9.78
CA VAL A 301 -22.44 5.03 8.55
C VAL A 301 -23.94 4.97 8.20
N ASP A 302 -24.82 5.21 9.17
CA ASP A 302 -26.28 5.25 9.07
C ASP A 302 -26.86 6.69 9.00
N ALA A 303 -26.03 7.74 9.03
CA ALA A 303 -26.48 9.14 8.96
C ALA A 303 -27.24 9.42 7.64
N LYS A 304 -28.50 9.86 7.75
CA LYS A 304 -29.38 10.23 6.60
C LYS A 304 -29.87 11.68 6.62
N GLU A 305 -29.61 12.41 7.70
CA GLU A 305 -29.98 13.82 7.80
C GLU A 305 -29.16 14.65 6.79
N GLY A 306 -29.83 15.44 5.95
CA GLY A 306 -29.18 16.19 4.88
C GLY A 306 -28.75 15.36 3.65
N GLU A 307 -29.24 14.13 3.48
CA GLU A 307 -28.93 13.30 2.32
C GLU A 307 -29.39 13.95 1.01
N LYS A 308 -28.44 14.17 0.09
CA LYS A 308 -28.65 14.84 -1.20
C LYS A 308 -28.17 13.95 -2.33
N GLU A 309 -29.04 13.70 -3.31
CA GLU A 309 -28.66 13.00 -4.54
C GLU A 309 -27.71 13.88 -5.38
N VAL A 310 -26.62 13.29 -5.86
CA VAL A 310 -25.59 13.98 -6.64
C VAL A 310 -25.38 13.36 -8.03
N PHE A 311 -25.79 12.10 -8.22
CA PHE A 311 -25.74 11.41 -9.49
C PHE A 311 -26.76 10.27 -9.50
N SER A 312 -27.35 10.01 -10.66
CA SER A 312 -28.18 8.83 -10.90
C SER A 312 -28.10 8.45 -12.38
N ASN A 313 -28.08 7.15 -12.68
CA ASN A 313 -28.24 6.60 -14.02
C ASN A 313 -29.24 5.43 -13.99
N GLU A 314 -29.24 4.54 -14.98
CA GLU A 314 -30.16 3.39 -15.02
C GLU A 314 -29.81 2.26 -14.02
N SER A 315 -28.56 2.21 -13.53
CA SER A 315 -28.07 1.11 -12.68
C SER A 315 -27.81 1.52 -11.24
N ILE A 316 -27.30 2.74 -11.02
CA ILE A 316 -26.80 3.19 -9.72
C ILE A 316 -27.20 4.64 -9.43
N ARG A 317 -27.61 4.87 -8.18
CA ARG A 317 -27.90 6.18 -7.60
C ARG A 317 -26.87 6.49 -6.52
N ILE A 318 -26.33 7.70 -6.54
CA ILE A 318 -25.33 8.18 -5.58
C ILE A 318 -25.90 9.38 -4.84
N ALA A 319 -25.95 9.25 -3.52
CA ALA A 319 -26.29 10.34 -2.62
C ALA A 319 -25.12 10.63 -1.69
N ILE A 320 -25.08 11.84 -1.13
CA ILE A 320 -24.12 12.23 -0.10
C ILE A 320 -24.84 12.80 1.12
N VAL A 321 -24.29 12.51 2.30
CA VAL A 321 -24.49 13.31 3.51
C VAL A 321 -23.19 14.04 3.78
N MET A 322 -23.24 15.32 4.17
CA MET A 322 -22.03 16.08 4.46
C MET A 322 -22.13 16.93 5.72
N LYS A 323 -21.00 17.13 6.37
CA LYS A 323 -20.81 18.09 7.47
C LYS A 323 -19.61 18.97 7.14
N LYS A 324 -19.88 20.27 6.97
CA LYS A 324 -18.85 21.29 6.80
C LYS A 324 -18.35 21.77 8.17
N PHE A 325 -17.07 22.04 8.25
CA PHE A 325 -16.42 22.77 9.33
C PHE A 325 -15.80 24.04 8.70
N ASP A 326 -15.98 25.20 9.33
CA ASP A 326 -15.52 26.47 8.76
C ASP A 326 -14.05 26.78 9.10
N THR A 327 -13.51 26.15 10.15
CA THR A 327 -12.11 26.31 10.60
C THR A 327 -11.53 24.96 11.05
N PRO A 328 -10.65 24.31 10.27
CA PRO A 328 -10.29 24.62 8.87
C PRO A 328 -11.47 24.37 7.90
N ASN A 329 -11.38 24.85 6.65
CA ASN A 329 -12.41 24.72 5.61
C ASN A 329 -12.51 23.26 5.09
N LEU A 330 -13.15 22.43 5.91
CA LEU A 330 -13.06 20.97 5.88
C LEU A 330 -14.46 20.38 5.72
N PHE A 331 -14.58 19.35 4.90
CA PHE A 331 -15.83 18.68 4.60
C PHE A 331 -15.69 17.20 4.90
N ASN A 332 -16.49 16.70 5.83
CA ASN A 332 -16.70 15.27 6.01
C ASN A 332 -17.89 14.85 5.14
N VAL A 333 -17.68 13.95 4.19
CA VAL A 333 -18.68 13.54 3.20
C VAL A 333 -18.84 12.02 3.24
N LEU A 334 -20.05 11.56 3.49
CA LEU A 334 -20.43 10.15 3.42
C LEU A 334 -21.19 9.92 2.10
N CYS A 335 -20.57 9.23 1.15
CA CYS A 335 -21.22 8.78 -0.08
C CYS A 335 -22.01 7.49 0.18
N ARG A 336 -23.24 7.43 -0.33
CA ARG A 336 -24.08 6.22 -0.42
C ARG A 336 -24.29 5.82 -1.86
N PHE A 337 -24.15 4.53 -2.13
CA PHE A 337 -24.33 3.90 -3.42
C PHE A 337 -25.51 2.93 -3.34
N TYR A 338 -26.57 3.23 -4.09
CA TYR A 338 -27.79 2.43 -4.19
C TYR A 338 -27.87 1.80 -5.58
N THR A 339 -28.19 0.50 -5.66
CA THR A 339 -28.64 -0.08 -6.93
C THR A 339 -30.08 0.38 -7.22
N LEU A 340 -30.40 0.56 -8.50
CA LEU A 340 -31.74 0.88 -8.98
C LEU A 340 -32.45 -0.31 -9.65
N GLY A 341 -31.79 -1.46 -9.70
CA GLY A 341 -32.31 -2.70 -10.26
C GLY A 341 -31.69 -3.90 -9.54
N ASP A 342 -31.09 -4.80 -10.31
CA ASP A 342 -30.48 -6.02 -9.80
C ASP A 342 -29.27 -5.78 -8.88
N GLN A 343 -28.85 -6.83 -8.18
CA GLN A 343 -27.71 -6.79 -7.28
C GLN A 343 -26.43 -6.41 -8.03
N ILE A 344 -25.71 -5.43 -7.49
CA ILE A 344 -24.36 -5.09 -7.96
C ILE A 344 -23.35 -5.87 -7.11
N THR A 345 -22.40 -6.56 -7.75
CA THR A 345 -21.25 -7.21 -7.10
C THR A 345 -19.93 -6.62 -7.59
N ASP A 346 -18.84 -6.91 -6.88
CA ASP A 346 -17.48 -6.41 -7.18
C ASP A 346 -17.42 -4.88 -7.36
N PHE A 347 -18.28 -4.15 -6.66
CA PHE A 347 -18.35 -2.70 -6.70
C PHE A 347 -17.06 -2.09 -6.16
N SER A 348 -16.47 -1.21 -6.95
CA SER A 348 -15.31 -0.40 -6.60
C SER A 348 -15.58 1.06 -6.98
N ALA A 349 -15.23 1.98 -6.08
CA ALA A 349 -15.35 3.41 -6.29
C ALA A 349 -14.00 4.10 -6.01
N THR A 350 -13.65 5.04 -6.88
CA THR A 350 -12.44 5.84 -6.84
C THR A 350 -12.82 7.30 -7.02
N PHE A 351 -12.21 8.17 -6.21
CA PHE A 351 -12.52 9.59 -6.17
C PHE A 351 -11.33 10.38 -6.70
N SER A 352 -11.60 11.44 -7.46
CA SER A 352 -10.58 12.41 -7.86
C SER A 352 -11.09 13.83 -7.66
N ALA A 353 -10.19 14.72 -7.24
CA ALA A 353 -10.49 16.12 -6.94
C ALA A 353 -9.43 17.05 -7.56
N PRO A 354 -9.74 18.34 -7.79
CA PRO A 354 -8.75 19.35 -8.19
C PRO A 354 -7.66 19.56 -7.13
N LYS A 355 -6.49 20.08 -7.55
CA LYS A 355 -5.32 20.32 -6.67
C LYS A 355 -5.55 21.22 -5.44
N TYR A 356 -6.62 22.01 -5.40
CA TYR A 356 -6.99 22.85 -4.25
C TYR A 356 -7.79 22.08 -3.17
N ILE A 357 -7.95 20.76 -3.32
CA ILE A 357 -8.67 19.89 -2.41
C ILE A 357 -7.75 18.74 -2.02
N MET A 358 -7.31 18.72 -0.78
CA MET A 358 -6.68 17.54 -0.19
C MET A 358 -7.79 16.59 0.26
N MET A 359 -7.78 15.35 -0.21
CA MET A 359 -8.89 14.41 -0.03
C MET A 359 -8.37 13.06 0.44
N ASN A 360 -8.80 12.66 1.64
CA ASN A 360 -8.61 11.30 2.15
C ASN A 360 -9.89 10.50 1.90
N SER A 361 -9.77 9.31 1.32
CA SER A 361 -10.88 8.36 1.15
C SER A 361 -10.69 7.15 2.05
N TYR A 362 -11.72 6.82 2.82
CA TYR A 362 -11.77 5.62 3.65
C TYR A 362 -12.21 4.40 2.83
N PRO A 363 -12.02 3.17 3.35
CA PRO A 363 -12.49 1.96 2.69
C PRO A 363 -14.01 1.97 2.42
N LEU A 364 -14.39 1.33 1.32
CA LEU A 364 -15.78 1.04 0.96
C LEU A 364 -16.34 -0.02 1.92
N SER A 365 -17.54 0.20 2.47
CA SER A 365 -18.14 -0.72 3.47
C SER A 365 -18.60 -2.07 2.91
N SER A 366 -18.87 -2.15 1.61
CA SER A 366 -19.26 -3.38 0.92
C SER A 366 -19.01 -3.26 -0.58
N SER A 367 -18.42 -4.29 -1.20
CA SER A 367 -18.34 -4.45 -2.66
C SER A 367 -19.65 -5.00 -3.27
N THR A 368 -20.65 -5.30 -2.44
CA THR A 368 -21.97 -5.77 -2.89
C THR A 368 -23.05 -4.77 -2.48
N ILE A 369 -23.87 -4.35 -3.44
CA ILE A 369 -24.99 -3.42 -3.23
C ILE A 369 -26.31 -4.14 -3.54
N THR A 370 -27.24 -4.08 -2.61
CA THR A 370 -28.63 -4.55 -2.79
C THR A 370 -29.62 -3.42 -2.51
N ALA A 371 -30.90 -3.63 -2.81
CA ALA A 371 -31.95 -2.64 -2.56
C ALA A 371 -32.04 -2.24 -1.07
N ASP A 372 -31.84 -3.19 -0.16
CA ASP A 372 -31.94 -2.98 1.29
C ASP A 372 -30.59 -2.58 1.94
N ALA A 373 -29.46 -2.88 1.29
CA ALA A 373 -28.11 -2.60 1.80
C ALA A 373 -27.29 -1.78 0.78
N PRO A 374 -27.32 -0.44 0.86
CA PRO A 374 -26.45 0.43 0.07
C PRO A 374 -25.01 0.35 0.57
N ALA A 375 -24.04 0.37 -0.35
CA ALA A 375 -22.64 0.54 0.05
C ALA A 375 -22.38 2.01 0.44
N THR A 376 -21.48 2.22 1.40
CA THR A 376 -21.07 3.54 1.87
C THR A 376 -19.57 3.71 1.74
N GLN A 377 -19.11 4.91 1.40
CA GLN A 377 -17.70 5.27 1.47
C GLN A 377 -17.53 6.71 1.94
N GLN A 378 -16.55 6.93 2.80
CA GLN A 378 -16.36 8.23 3.45
C GLN A 378 -15.15 8.97 2.88
N LEU A 379 -15.29 10.28 2.75
CA LEU A 379 -14.27 11.21 2.28
C LEU A 379 -14.09 12.31 3.32
N VAL A 380 -12.86 12.74 3.50
CA VAL A 380 -12.52 13.96 4.25
C VAL A 380 -11.75 14.87 3.32
N CYS A 381 -12.36 16.00 2.97
CA CYS A 381 -11.88 16.94 1.96
C CYS A 381 -11.54 18.28 2.62
N LEU A 382 -10.28 18.70 2.53
CA LEU A 382 -9.79 19.99 3.02
C LEU A 382 -9.50 20.91 1.83
N LEU A 383 -10.18 22.06 1.79
CA LEU A 383 -10.00 23.05 0.75
C LEU A 383 -8.88 24.03 1.13
N THR A 384 -7.84 24.09 0.30
CA THR A 384 -6.69 25.00 0.45
C THR A 384 -6.94 26.39 -0.18
N GLU A 385 -8.03 26.53 -0.94
CA GLU A 385 -8.50 27.77 -1.57
C GLU A 385 -10.01 27.95 -1.34
N GLU A 386 -10.50 29.19 -1.32
CA GLU A 386 -11.94 29.50 -1.25
C GLU A 386 -12.64 29.22 -2.60
N LYS A 387 -12.87 27.95 -2.87
CA LYS A 387 -13.56 27.42 -4.07
C LYS A 387 -14.67 26.45 -3.66
N GLU A 388 -15.49 26.03 -4.61
CA GLU A 388 -16.52 25.00 -4.37
C GLU A 388 -15.87 23.61 -4.20
N LEU A 389 -16.44 22.75 -3.36
CA LEU A 389 -16.00 21.35 -3.27
C LEU A 389 -16.37 20.61 -4.57
N LYS A 390 -15.37 20.15 -5.33
CA LYS A 390 -15.58 19.42 -6.59
C LYS A 390 -14.90 18.06 -6.56
N VAL A 391 -15.69 17.01 -6.80
CA VAL A 391 -15.22 15.62 -6.86
C VAL A 391 -15.73 14.95 -8.13
N ARG A 392 -14.97 13.98 -8.63
CA ARG A 392 -15.43 13.02 -9.65
C ARG A 392 -15.39 11.64 -9.05
N ILE A 393 -16.46 10.88 -9.23
CA ILE A 393 -16.54 9.49 -8.83
C ILE A 393 -16.43 8.65 -10.11
N SER A 394 -15.51 7.71 -10.09
CA SER A 394 -15.34 6.68 -11.11
C SER A 394 -15.40 5.31 -10.45
N GLY A 395 -15.78 4.28 -11.18
CA GLY A 395 -15.87 2.93 -10.62
C GLY A 395 -16.02 1.83 -11.65
N LEU A 396 -15.88 0.60 -11.18
CA LEU A 396 -16.15 -0.63 -11.92
C LEU A 396 -16.98 -1.55 -11.03
N PHE A 397 -17.94 -2.23 -11.64
CA PHE A 397 -18.81 -3.17 -10.94
C PHE A 397 -19.40 -4.22 -11.88
N MET A 398 -19.96 -5.28 -11.32
CA MET A 398 -20.65 -6.34 -12.05
C MET A 398 -22.16 -6.20 -11.86
N LEU A 399 -22.90 -6.25 -12.96
CA LEU A 399 -24.37 -6.28 -13.01
C LEU A 399 -24.77 -7.36 -14.03
N ASP A 400 -25.63 -8.31 -13.63
CA ASP A 400 -26.03 -9.47 -14.43
C ASP A 400 -24.85 -10.26 -15.06
N GLY A 401 -23.73 -10.34 -14.32
CA GLY A 401 -22.50 -10.99 -14.79
C GLY A 401 -21.73 -10.22 -15.87
N LYS A 402 -22.08 -8.96 -16.14
CA LYS A 402 -21.36 -8.06 -17.05
C LYS A 402 -20.65 -6.96 -16.27
N GLN A 403 -19.43 -6.62 -16.69
CA GLN A 403 -18.71 -5.49 -16.13
C GLN A 403 -19.26 -4.16 -16.68
N VAL A 404 -19.56 -3.23 -15.78
CA VAL A 404 -20.06 -1.88 -16.07
C VAL A 404 -19.11 -0.87 -15.42
N SER A 405 -18.89 0.27 -16.09
CA SER A 405 -18.11 1.37 -15.53
C SER A 405 -19.01 2.54 -15.14
N LEU A 406 -18.78 3.05 -13.94
CA LEU A 406 -19.36 4.28 -13.42
C LEU A 406 -18.42 5.45 -13.73
N GLN A 407 -18.94 6.54 -14.29
CA GLN A 407 -18.28 7.86 -14.30
C GLN A 407 -19.32 8.96 -14.13
N THR A 408 -19.17 9.79 -13.10
CA THR A 408 -20.19 10.81 -12.74
C THR A 408 -19.97 12.18 -13.40
N GLY A 409 -18.85 12.38 -14.09
CA GLY A 409 -18.37 13.72 -14.40
C GLY A 409 -18.02 14.51 -13.12
N SER A 410 -17.96 15.84 -13.22
CA SER A 410 -17.64 16.73 -12.09
C SER A 410 -18.89 17.03 -11.25
N ILE A 411 -18.98 16.41 -10.08
CA ILE A 411 -19.97 16.74 -9.06
C ILE A 411 -19.48 17.98 -8.31
N THR A 412 -20.29 19.03 -8.28
CA THR A 412 -20.07 20.20 -7.41
C THR A 412 -20.95 20.05 -6.18
N ILE A 413 -20.33 20.04 -5.01
CA ILE A 413 -20.97 19.95 -3.70
C ILE A 413 -21.03 21.37 -3.14
N MET A 414 -22.25 21.92 -3.10
CA MET A 414 -22.61 23.20 -2.48
C MET A 414 -23.29 22.95 -1.14
#